data_AF-A0A6L5BP65-F1
#
_entry.id   AF-A0A6L5BP65-F1
#
_cell.length_a   1.000
_cell.length_b   1.000
_cell.length_c   1.000
_cell.angle_alpha   90.00
_cell.angle_beta   90.00
_cell.angle_gamma   90.00
#
_symmetry.space_group_name_H-M   'P 1'
#
loop_
_entity.id
_entity.type
_entity.pdbx_description
1 polymer ?
#
loop_
_entity_poly.entity_id
_entity_poly.type
_entity_poly.pdbx_seq_one_letter_code
_entity_poly.pdbx_strand_id
1 'polypeptide(L)'
;MGSLDLAGRKGVALVKTRELSLKKLLMLMLLAFPAFAHSEVETEIDCFQSLEGKDIKLEFRIYRDEAAKWSGAGARYGTSKESIPLVFKSTEQEEMSEGRPFQFTTTWVEVVGGAVTGEYVMVRQGALIYGMSYTNAKSKKRYAFDHHPLIESSAERGCQW
;
A
#
# COMPACT_ATOMS: atom_id res chain seq x y z
N MET A 1 52.12 -24.66 -54.33
CA MET A 1 51.82 -25.54 -53.18
C MET A 1 52.82 -25.21 -52.07
N GLY A 2 52.49 -24.75 -50.88
CA GLY A 2 51.23 -24.69 -50.16
C GLY A 2 51.56 -24.99 -48.69
N SER A 3 51.91 -23.98 -47.89
CA SER A 3 52.05 -24.15 -46.43
C SER A 3 52.17 -22.78 -45.74
N LEU A 4 51.07 -22.02 -45.66
CA LEU A 4 50.98 -20.79 -44.87
C LEU A 4 49.51 -20.36 -44.70
N ASP A 5 48.62 -21.28 -44.27
CA ASP A 5 47.22 -20.85 -44.02
C ASP A 5 46.42 -21.72 -43.03
N LEU A 6 47.09 -22.39 -42.08
CA LEU A 6 46.40 -23.17 -41.03
C LEU A 6 46.39 -22.47 -39.66
N ALA A 7 47.30 -21.54 -39.38
CA ALA A 7 47.39 -20.87 -38.08
C ALA A 7 46.35 -19.73 -37.92
N GLY A 8 46.18 -18.89 -38.95
CA GLY A 8 45.21 -17.78 -38.93
C GLY A 8 43.76 -18.25 -38.92
N ARG A 9 43.44 -19.31 -39.66
CA ARG A 9 42.09 -19.90 -39.74
C ARG A 9 41.61 -20.49 -38.42
N LYS A 10 42.52 -21.10 -37.63
CA LYS A 10 42.23 -21.64 -36.29
C LYS A 10 41.99 -20.55 -35.25
N GLY A 11 42.74 -19.44 -35.29
CA GLY A 11 42.58 -18.31 -34.38
C GLY A 11 41.26 -17.57 -34.55
N VAL A 12 40.85 -17.32 -35.80
CA VAL A 12 39.58 -16.63 -36.12
C VAL A 12 38.36 -17.48 -35.74
N ALA A 13 38.41 -18.79 -35.95
CA ALA A 13 37.34 -19.71 -35.55
C ALA A 13 37.18 -19.79 -34.02
N LEU A 14 38.30 -19.82 -33.27
CA LEU A 14 38.28 -19.86 -31.80
C LEU A 14 37.66 -18.58 -31.19
N VAL A 15 38.02 -17.41 -31.72
CA VAL A 15 37.48 -16.10 -31.28
C VAL A 15 35.99 -15.98 -31.59
N LYS A 16 35.57 -16.37 -32.81
CA LYS A 16 34.17 -16.33 -33.24
C LYS A 16 33.27 -17.30 -32.44
N THR A 17 33.81 -18.44 -32.02
CA THR A 17 33.11 -19.42 -31.17
C THR A 17 32.96 -18.92 -29.73
N ARG A 18 33.98 -18.23 -29.19
CA ARG A 18 33.91 -17.56 -27.88
C ARG A 18 32.90 -16.40 -27.87
N GLU A 19 32.84 -15.60 -28.94
CA GLU A 19 31.82 -14.57 -29.08
C GLU A 19 30.39 -15.12 -29.20
N LEU A 20 30.19 -16.19 -29.99
CA LEU A 20 28.89 -16.86 -30.09
C LEU A 20 28.46 -17.45 -28.74
N SER A 21 29.41 -17.99 -27.97
CA SER A 21 29.16 -18.54 -26.63
C SER A 21 28.79 -17.44 -25.63
N LEU A 22 29.45 -16.28 -25.67
CA LEU A 22 29.15 -15.14 -24.79
C LEU A 22 27.80 -14.50 -25.12
N LYS A 23 27.44 -14.38 -26.40
CA LYS A 23 26.12 -13.85 -26.84
C LYS A 23 24.98 -14.78 -26.45
N LYS A 24 25.16 -16.10 -26.56
CA LYS A 24 24.18 -17.09 -26.11
C LYS A 24 24.02 -17.10 -24.58
N LEU A 25 25.12 -16.97 -23.84
CA LEU A 25 25.10 -16.85 -22.38
C LEU A 25 24.40 -15.55 -21.95
N LEU A 26 24.68 -14.43 -22.63
CA LEU A 26 24.02 -13.14 -22.37
C LEU A 26 22.52 -13.20 -22.66
N MET A 27 22.09 -13.80 -23.79
CA MET A 27 20.66 -14.01 -24.07
C MET A 27 19.99 -14.92 -23.04
N LEU A 28 20.66 -15.98 -22.59
CA LEU A 28 20.14 -16.88 -21.55
C LEU A 28 20.00 -16.16 -20.20
N MET A 29 20.93 -15.27 -19.87
CA MET A 29 20.85 -14.42 -18.68
C MET A 29 19.68 -13.43 -18.77
N LEU A 30 19.48 -12.75 -19.91
CA LEU A 30 18.34 -11.83 -20.10
C LEU A 30 16.98 -12.56 -20.05
N LEU A 31 16.91 -13.81 -20.52
CA LEU A 31 15.70 -14.64 -20.45
C LEU A 31 15.43 -15.22 -19.05
N ALA A 32 16.43 -15.20 -18.15
CA ALA A 32 16.30 -15.60 -16.75
C ALA A 32 15.92 -14.43 -15.82
N PHE A 33 15.73 -13.22 -16.36
CA PHE A 33 15.28 -12.03 -15.63
C PHE A 33 13.77 -11.71 -15.72
N PRO A 34 12.81 -12.63 -15.97
CA PRO A 34 11.43 -12.27 -15.70
C PRO A 34 11.22 -12.30 -14.19
N ALA A 35 10.59 -11.24 -13.69
CA ALA A 35 9.78 -11.22 -12.47
C ALA A 35 10.52 -11.13 -11.13
N PHE A 36 10.75 -9.89 -10.68
CA PHE A 36 10.42 -9.44 -9.30
C PHE A 36 10.01 -7.96 -9.32
N ALA A 37 9.10 -7.57 -10.23
CA ALA A 37 8.36 -6.33 -10.03
C ALA A 37 7.13 -6.67 -9.18
N HIS A 38 7.34 -6.90 -7.89
CA HIS A 38 6.23 -7.01 -6.95
C HIS A 38 5.66 -5.60 -6.78
N SER A 39 4.52 -5.32 -7.40
CA SER A 39 3.64 -4.26 -6.92
C SER A 39 2.92 -4.83 -5.71
N GLU A 40 3.61 -4.91 -4.58
CA GLU A 40 2.97 -5.31 -3.32
C GLU A 40 2.12 -4.12 -2.86
N VAL A 41 0.84 -4.37 -2.66
CA VAL A 41 -0.07 -3.36 -2.10
C VAL A 41 0.27 -3.20 -0.63
N GLU A 42 0.82 -2.05 -0.26
CA GLU A 42 1.11 -1.73 1.13
C GLU A 42 -0.21 -1.68 1.91
N THR A 43 -0.25 -2.39 3.04
CA THR A 43 -1.41 -2.43 3.92
C THR A 43 -1.04 -1.87 5.29
N GLU A 44 -1.74 -0.82 5.69
CA GLU A 44 -1.66 -0.22 7.02
C GLU A 44 -2.93 -0.56 7.80
N ILE A 45 -2.82 -0.94 9.07
CA ILE A 45 -3.95 -1.36 9.91
C ILE A 45 -3.92 -0.60 11.22
N ASP A 46 -4.95 0.20 11.45
CA ASP A 46 -5.15 0.96 12.69
C ASP A 46 -6.34 0.42 13.47
N CYS A 47 -6.17 0.32 14.78
CA CYS A 47 -7.20 -0.18 15.70
C CYS A 47 -7.74 0.98 16.54
N PHE A 48 -9.06 1.17 16.51
CA PHE A 48 -9.74 2.26 17.18
C PHE A 48 -10.85 1.79 18.13
N GLN A 49 -11.11 2.55 19.18
CA GLN A 49 -12.23 2.33 20.10
C GLN A 49 -13.04 3.63 20.25
N SER A 50 -14.37 3.51 20.31
CA SER A 50 -15.24 4.69 20.42
C SER A 50 -15.03 5.43 21.74
N LEU A 51 -14.93 6.76 21.64
CA LEU A 51 -14.90 7.68 22.77
C LEU A 51 -16.26 7.84 23.45
N GLU A 52 -17.34 7.63 22.68
CA GLU A 52 -18.71 7.90 23.13
C GLU A 52 -19.61 6.67 22.93
N GLY A 53 -20.41 6.34 23.95
CA GLY A 53 -21.45 5.31 23.86
C GLY A 53 -20.96 3.89 24.17
N LYS A 54 -21.46 2.91 23.39
CA LYS A 54 -21.13 1.48 23.55
C LYS A 54 -19.66 1.22 23.18
N ASP A 55 -19.10 0.11 23.67
CA ASP A 55 -17.77 -0.41 23.32
C ASP A 55 -17.68 -0.80 21.82
N ILE A 56 -17.60 0.21 20.96
CA ILE A 56 -17.49 0.05 19.51
C ILE A 56 -16.01 0.01 19.17
N LYS A 57 -15.57 -1.15 18.68
CA LYS A 57 -14.22 -1.39 18.17
C LYS A 57 -14.24 -1.23 16.65
N LEU A 58 -13.29 -0.50 16.09
CA LEU A 58 -13.17 -0.21 14.67
C LEU A 58 -11.74 -0.55 14.21
N GLU A 59 -11.63 -1.46 13.25
CA GLU A 59 -10.42 -1.68 12.47
C GLU A 59 -10.51 -0.85 11.20
N PHE A 60 -9.46 -0.07 10.91
CA PHE A 60 -9.35 0.71 9.68
C PHE A 60 -8.12 0.22 8.90
N ARG A 61 -8.33 -0.23 7.67
CA ARG A 61 -7.24 -0.68 6.79
C ARG A 61 -7.06 0.29 5.64
N ILE A 62 -5.84 0.73 5.38
CA ILE A 62 -5.50 1.53 4.21
C ILE A 62 -4.63 0.68 3.29
N TYR A 63 -4.98 0.66 2.02
CA TYR A 63 -4.28 -0.02 0.95
C TYR A 63 -3.67 1.02 0.02
N ARG A 64 -2.37 0.88 -0.30
CA ARG A 64 -1.67 1.77 -1.23
C ARG A 64 -0.93 0.94 -2.29
N ASP A 65 -1.18 1.29 -3.54
CA ASP A 65 -0.38 0.84 -4.67
C ASP A 65 0.29 2.09 -5.29
N GLU A 66 1.56 2.29 -4.95
CA GLU A 66 2.36 3.43 -5.42
C GLU A 66 2.61 3.36 -6.94
N ALA A 67 2.75 2.17 -7.52
CA ALA A 67 2.96 2.01 -8.95
C ALA A 67 1.71 2.41 -9.75
N ALA A 68 0.53 2.05 -9.23
CA ALA A 68 -0.75 2.42 -9.80
C ALA A 68 -1.23 3.82 -9.38
N LYS A 69 -0.54 4.47 -8.43
CA LYS A 69 -0.98 5.73 -7.80
C LYS A 69 -2.41 5.64 -7.27
N TRP A 70 -2.71 4.50 -6.66
CA TRP A 70 -4.05 4.17 -6.18
C TRP A 70 -4.03 3.93 -4.67
N SER A 71 -5.10 4.37 -4.01
CA SER A 71 -5.35 4.04 -2.62
C SER A 71 -6.82 3.66 -2.40
N GLY A 72 -7.03 2.76 -1.46
CA GLY A 72 -8.33 2.34 -0.99
C GLY A 72 -8.31 2.14 0.51
N ALA A 73 -9.48 2.08 1.15
CA ALA A 73 -9.55 1.74 2.55
C ALA A 73 -10.74 0.84 2.85
N GLY A 74 -10.71 0.22 4.03
CA GLY A 74 -11.80 -0.58 4.56
C GLY A 74 -12.01 -0.30 6.04
N ALA A 75 -13.27 -0.15 6.45
CA ALA A 75 -13.67 -0.05 7.85
C ALA A 75 -14.38 -1.32 8.29
N ARG A 76 -13.88 -1.98 9.35
CA ARG A 76 -14.49 -3.18 9.91
C ARG A 76 -14.75 -3.00 11.39
N TYR A 77 -16.02 -3.06 11.78
CA TYR A 77 -16.41 -3.02 13.19
C TYR A 77 -16.14 -4.37 13.85
N GLY A 78 -15.72 -4.38 15.12
CA GLY A 78 -15.33 -5.61 15.83
C GLY A 78 -16.44 -6.65 15.98
N THR A 79 -17.71 -6.24 15.88
CA THR A 79 -18.88 -7.14 15.86
C THR A 79 -19.23 -7.65 14.46
N SER A 80 -18.55 -7.17 13.40
CA SER A 80 -18.78 -7.52 12.01
C SER A 80 -17.66 -8.38 11.44
N LYS A 81 -18.03 -9.32 10.58
CA LYS A 81 -17.09 -10.06 9.72
C LYS A 81 -16.80 -9.33 8.42
N GLU A 82 -17.73 -8.48 7.99
CA GLU A 82 -17.64 -7.74 6.74
C GLU A 82 -16.90 -6.42 6.92
N SER A 83 -16.01 -6.12 5.97
CA SER A 83 -15.35 -4.82 5.84
C SER A 83 -16.14 -3.94 4.89
N ILE A 84 -16.35 -2.68 5.27
CA ILE A 84 -17.05 -1.69 4.47
C ILE A 84 -16.02 -1.01 3.55
N PRO A 85 -16.17 -1.08 2.22
CA PRO A 85 -15.22 -0.46 1.30
C PRO A 85 -15.32 1.06 1.35
N LEU A 86 -14.17 1.72 1.35
CA LEU A 86 -14.05 3.17 1.41
C LEU A 86 -13.24 3.67 0.21
N VAL A 87 -13.65 4.84 -0.30
CA VAL A 87 -12.97 5.51 -1.40
C VAL A 87 -12.28 6.78 -0.88
N PHE A 88 -11.04 7.01 -1.32
CA PHE A 88 -10.31 8.22 -1.01
C PHE A 88 -11.07 9.45 -1.52
N LYS A 89 -11.22 10.48 -0.66
CA LYS A 89 -11.87 11.74 -1.03
C LYS A 89 -10.88 12.89 -1.11
N SER A 90 -10.15 13.14 -0.04
CA SER A 90 -9.20 14.25 0.06
C SER A 90 -8.16 14.00 1.13
N THR A 91 -7.04 14.71 1.01
CA THR A 91 -6.11 14.97 2.11
C THR A 91 -5.86 16.47 2.14
N GLU A 92 -6.11 17.09 3.29
CA GLU A 92 -5.68 18.45 3.59
C GLU A 92 -4.38 18.41 4.41
N GLN A 93 -3.49 19.37 4.16
CA GLN A 93 -2.23 19.54 4.88
C GLN A 93 -2.24 20.89 5.60
N GLU A 94 -1.90 20.90 6.88
CA GLU A 94 -1.84 22.09 7.71
C GLU A 94 -0.48 22.20 8.41
N GLU A 95 0.13 23.38 8.35
CA GLU A 95 1.30 23.73 9.16
C GLU A 95 0.83 24.23 10.52
N MET A 96 1.08 23.45 11.57
CA MET A 96 0.65 23.84 12.92
C MET A 96 1.52 24.96 13.51
N SER A 97 2.83 24.87 13.32
CA SER A 97 3.79 25.94 13.63
C SER A 97 5.12 25.66 12.92
N GLU A 98 5.92 26.71 12.74
CA GLU A 98 7.23 26.61 12.07
C GLU A 98 8.10 25.52 12.73
N GLY A 99 8.65 24.63 11.89
CA GLY A 99 9.52 23.54 12.31
C GLY A 99 8.83 22.31 12.94
N ARG A 100 7.49 22.28 13.05
CA ARG A 100 6.74 21.07 13.47
C ARG A 100 6.38 20.23 12.24
N PRO A 101 6.22 18.90 12.40
CA PRO A 101 5.67 18.08 11.32
C PRO A 101 4.28 18.58 10.91
N PHE A 102 4.02 18.56 9.61
CA PHE A 102 2.69 18.87 9.09
C PHE A 102 1.63 17.96 9.68
N GLN A 103 0.45 18.52 9.90
CA GLN A 103 -0.76 17.76 10.19
C GLN A 103 -1.45 17.44 8.86
N PHE A 104 -1.88 16.19 8.71
CA PHE A 104 -2.63 15.73 7.57
C PHE A 104 -4.02 15.29 8.02
N THR A 105 -5.05 15.83 7.38
CA THR A 105 -6.44 15.40 7.57
C THR A 105 -6.87 14.66 6.32
N THR A 106 -7.06 13.35 6.43
CA THR A 106 -7.50 12.50 5.31
C THR A 106 -8.95 12.12 5.47
N THR A 107 -9.71 12.29 4.40
CA THR A 107 -11.13 11.98 4.32
C THR A 107 -11.39 10.81 3.39
N TRP A 108 -12.15 9.83 3.88
CA TRP A 108 -12.60 8.66 3.14
C TRP A 108 -14.12 8.59 3.13
N VAL A 109 -14.73 8.24 1.99
CA VAL A 109 -16.18 8.09 1.89
C VAL A 109 -16.60 6.63 1.91
N GLU A 110 -17.61 6.35 2.72
CA GLU A 110 -18.28 5.05 2.79
C GLU A 110 -19.26 4.93 1.62
N VAL A 111 -19.10 3.90 0.79
CA VAL A 111 -19.97 3.66 -0.37
C VAL A 111 -20.67 2.33 -0.24
N VAL A 112 -21.99 2.36 -0.01
CA VAL A 112 -22.84 1.17 0.11
C VAL A 112 -23.97 1.25 -0.90
N GLY A 113 -24.14 0.20 -1.71
CA GLY A 113 -25.20 0.14 -2.73
C GLY A 113 -25.09 1.24 -3.79
N GLY A 114 -23.88 1.73 -4.08
CA GLY A 114 -23.64 2.80 -5.06
C GLY A 114 -23.92 4.22 -4.55
N ALA A 115 -24.23 4.39 -3.26
CA ALA A 115 -24.44 5.69 -2.64
C ALA A 115 -23.42 5.97 -1.55
N VAL A 116 -23.07 7.25 -1.36
CA VAL A 116 -22.25 7.69 -0.21
C VAL A 116 -23.12 7.67 1.04
N THR A 117 -22.78 6.80 2.00
CA THR A 117 -23.56 6.56 3.21
C THR A 117 -22.93 7.12 4.48
N GLY A 118 -21.67 7.52 4.42
CA GLY A 118 -20.94 8.13 5.52
C GLY A 118 -19.55 8.60 5.11
N GLU A 119 -18.86 9.21 6.06
CA GLU A 119 -17.53 9.77 5.86
C GLU A 119 -16.67 9.51 7.09
N TYR A 120 -15.45 9.03 6.86
CA TYR A 120 -14.41 8.87 7.85
C TYR A 120 -13.37 9.97 7.70
N VAL A 121 -13.04 10.64 8.80
CA VAL A 121 -12.01 11.68 8.84
C VAL A 121 -10.95 11.28 9.85
N MET A 122 -9.71 11.14 9.37
CA MET A 122 -8.55 10.77 10.17
C MET A 122 -7.53 11.90 10.17
N VAL A 123 -7.03 12.26 11.36
CA VAL A 123 -6.03 13.31 11.55
C VAL A 123 -4.72 12.67 12.01
N ARG A 124 -3.65 12.93 11.25
CA ARG A 124 -2.30 12.42 11.52
C ARG A 124 -1.29 13.56 11.62
N GLN A 125 -0.32 13.44 12.50
CA GLN A 125 0.87 14.29 12.49
C GLN A 125 2.08 13.44 12.88
N GLY A 126 3.05 13.36 11.96
CA GLY A 126 4.13 12.39 12.06
C GLY A 126 3.60 10.95 12.11
N ALA A 127 4.08 10.16 13.08
CA ALA A 127 3.65 8.78 13.30
C ALA A 127 2.39 8.64 14.18
N LEU A 128 1.80 9.75 14.62
CA LEU A 128 0.68 9.75 15.56
C LEU A 128 -0.64 10.02 14.85
N ILE A 129 -1.68 9.30 15.27
CA ILE A 129 -3.07 9.53 14.88
C ILE A 129 -3.74 10.31 16.01
N TYR A 130 -4.07 11.57 15.75
CA TYR A 130 -4.65 12.49 16.73
C TYR A 130 -6.18 12.43 16.77
N GLY A 131 -6.81 11.89 15.73
CA GLY A 131 -8.26 11.75 15.71
C GLY A 131 -8.74 10.83 14.61
N MET A 132 -9.77 10.07 14.92
CA MET A 132 -10.59 9.32 13.96
C MET A 132 -12.05 9.63 14.24
N SER A 133 -12.82 9.83 13.18
CA SER A 133 -14.26 10.06 13.31
C SER A 133 -15.02 9.51 12.13
N TYR A 134 -16.25 9.07 12.39
CA TYR A 134 -17.23 8.71 11.37
C TYR A 134 -18.44 9.63 11.46
N THR A 135 -18.93 10.10 10.32
CA THR A 135 -20.18 10.86 10.23
C THR A 135 -21.14 10.16 9.27
N ASN A 136 -22.29 9.74 9.77
CA ASN A 136 -23.30 9.09 8.92
C ASN A 136 -23.99 10.12 8.01
N ALA A 137 -24.04 9.86 6.70
CA ALA A 137 -24.51 10.84 5.72
C ALA A 137 -26.00 11.17 5.87
N LYS A 138 -26.82 10.19 6.27
CA LYS A 138 -28.28 10.35 6.42
C LYS A 138 -28.66 11.01 7.74
N SER A 139 -28.20 10.46 8.86
CA SER A 139 -28.58 10.93 10.20
C SER A 139 -27.76 12.12 10.68
N LYS A 140 -26.61 12.41 10.04
CA LYS A 140 -25.61 13.39 10.46
C LYS A 140 -24.99 13.11 11.83
N LYS A 141 -25.28 11.95 12.42
CA LYS A 141 -24.66 11.54 13.68
C LYS A 141 -23.18 11.30 13.48
N ARG A 142 -22.38 11.87 14.38
CA ARG A 142 -20.93 11.75 14.43
C ARG A 142 -20.50 10.82 15.56
N TYR A 143 -19.46 10.05 15.33
CA TYR A 143 -18.81 9.17 16.31
C TYR A 143 -17.32 9.46 16.27
N ALA A 144 -16.71 9.67 17.44
CA ALA A 144 -15.28 9.86 17.58
C ALA A 144 -14.64 8.60 18.15
N PHE A 145 -13.41 8.31 17.72
CA PHE A 145 -12.68 7.14 18.15
C PHE A 145 -11.25 7.50 18.54
N ASP A 146 -10.74 6.83 19.56
CA ASP A 146 -9.35 6.87 19.98
C ASP A 146 -8.54 5.78 19.30
N HIS A 147 -7.28 6.08 19.00
CA HIS A 147 -6.34 5.14 18.42
C HIS A 147 -5.67 4.29 19.51
N HIS A 148 -5.60 2.97 19.31
CA HIS A 148 -4.99 2.00 20.23
C HIS A 148 -3.79 1.30 19.56
N PRO A 149 -2.60 1.93 19.53
CA PRO A 149 -1.43 1.39 18.83
C PRO A 149 -0.82 0.15 19.48
N LEU A 150 -1.22 -0.19 20.72
CA LEU A 150 -0.71 -1.35 21.45
C LEU A 150 -1.47 -2.64 21.13
N ILE A 151 -2.54 -2.55 20.33
CA ILE A 151 -3.31 -3.72 19.90
C ILE A 151 -2.59 -4.37 18.74
N GLU A 152 -2.28 -5.66 18.88
CA GLU A 152 -1.67 -6.42 17.80
C GLU A 152 -2.60 -6.44 16.58
N SER A 153 -2.04 -6.17 15.41
CA SER A 153 -2.74 -6.25 14.14
C SER A 153 -1.87 -6.95 13.09
N SER A 154 -2.51 -7.70 12.19
CA SER A 154 -1.86 -8.28 11.01
C SER A 154 -2.83 -8.33 9.83
N ALA A 155 -2.31 -8.48 8.61
CA ALA A 155 -3.15 -8.57 7.42
C ALA A 155 -4.16 -9.74 7.51
N GLU A 156 -3.74 -10.86 8.08
CA GLU A 156 -4.53 -12.09 8.17
C GLU A 156 -5.53 -12.04 9.32
N ARG A 157 -5.11 -11.55 10.50
CA ARG A 157 -5.91 -11.63 11.72
C ARG A 157 -6.67 -10.33 12.03
N GLY A 158 -6.23 -9.20 11.49
CA GLY A 158 -6.73 -7.88 11.86
C GLY A 158 -6.41 -7.51 13.31
N CYS A 159 -7.09 -6.49 13.84
CA CYS A 159 -6.99 -6.06 15.24
C CYS A 159 -7.41 -7.18 16.21
N GLN A 160 -6.51 -7.55 17.11
CA GLN A 160 -6.71 -8.59 18.12
C GLN A 160 -7.21 -7.98 19.43
N TRP A 161 -8.53 -7.90 19.56
CA TRP A 161 -9.23 -7.27 20.68
C TRP A 161 -9.39 -8.15 21.93
#